data_AF-A0A7Y2ZFJ2-F1
#
_entry.id   AF-A0A7Y2ZFJ2-F1
#
_cell.length_a   1.000
_cell.length_b   1.000
_cell.length_c   1.000
_cell.angle_alpha   90.00
_cell.angle_beta   90.00
_cell.angle_gamma   90.00
#
_symmetry.space_group_name_H-M   'P 1'
#
loop_
_entity.id
_entity.type
_entity.pdbx_description
1 polymer ?
#
loop_
_entity_poly.entity_id
_entity_poly.type
_entity_poly.pdbx_seq_one_letter_code
_entity_poly.pdbx_strand_id
1 'polypeptide(L)'
;MDGATGRGIPNAVVTVDGSRPVLSESDGFYMVEGVEAGTRTLQVEAFGYRPTTRELEVTRDVMLDVAVDAAAFVLDPLIVAPRAVDVTGRVRDPIRDAPLKSVDIRTSSGQTTRTNARGRFDVTGWEGMGLFLEIRAFGYMPLDTVIEPGDGRPRVYFLRPDPLVEEMIDVEIRRIEDRAGGQRAITMRPLDRTLLLRRWSGHTVEELLRLQYGRRAQRIRCTVIDEESLTAAVAEGVLSTTLAQDVERIEFLFDGAMLRIYTRDFMRTMLGSGIELRPPTYVDVVDPPFCS
;
A
#
# COMPACT_ATOMS: atom_id res chain seq x y z
N MET A 1 -43.20 12.24 41.35
CA MET A 1 -44.04 11.37 40.50
C MET A 1 -43.88 11.74 39.04
N ASP A 2 -44.14 10.79 38.15
CA ASP A 2 -44.20 11.01 36.70
C ASP A 2 -45.41 11.87 36.34
N GLY A 3 -45.18 12.99 35.64
CA GLY A 3 -46.22 13.98 35.34
C GLY A 3 -47.35 13.47 34.44
N ALA A 4 -47.09 12.45 33.61
CA ALA A 4 -48.08 11.91 32.68
C ALA A 4 -48.89 10.75 33.26
N THR A 5 -48.24 9.90 34.06
CA THR A 5 -48.83 8.66 34.57
C THR A 5 -49.19 8.71 36.05
N GLY A 6 -48.71 9.71 36.79
CA GLY A 6 -48.89 9.83 38.24
C GLY A 6 -48.14 8.77 39.04
N ARG A 7 -47.30 7.94 38.40
CA ARG A 7 -46.57 6.87 39.08
C ARG A 7 -45.39 7.43 39.88
N GLY A 8 -45.10 6.80 41.01
CA GLY A 8 -43.87 7.03 41.76
C GLY A 8 -42.62 6.82 40.90
N ILE A 9 -41.62 7.68 41.07
CA ILE A 9 -40.33 7.54 40.39
C ILE A 9 -39.31 7.12 41.46
N PRO A 10 -38.77 5.90 41.40
CA PRO A 10 -37.75 5.45 42.34
C PRO A 10 -36.38 6.05 42.03
N ASN A 11 -35.55 6.20 43.06
CA ASN A 11 -34.16 6.67 42.96
C ASN A 11 -34.02 8.05 42.31
N ALA A 12 -35.06 8.89 42.34
CA ALA A 12 -34.90 10.30 42.02
C ALA A 12 -34.06 10.96 43.12
N VAL A 13 -33.04 11.70 42.72
CA VAL A 13 -32.22 12.49 43.64
C VAL A 13 -33.00 13.75 43.98
N VAL A 14 -33.30 13.91 45.26
CA VAL A 14 -34.01 15.06 45.81
C VAL A 14 -33.06 15.85 46.68
N THR A 15 -32.84 17.11 46.35
CA THR A 15 -31.93 18.01 47.07
C THR A 15 -32.67 19.27 47.47
N VAL A 16 -32.65 19.60 48.76
CA VAL A 16 -33.03 20.94 49.26
C VAL A 16 -31.74 21.69 49.61
N ASP A 17 -31.62 22.95 49.20
CA ASP A 17 -30.45 23.77 49.50
C ASP A 17 -30.11 23.86 51.00
N GLY A 18 -28.87 23.49 51.34
CA GLY A 18 -28.41 23.38 52.73
C GLY A 18 -28.71 22.03 53.40
N SER A 19 -29.36 21.09 52.72
CA SER A 19 -29.57 19.71 53.18
C SER A 19 -28.73 18.69 52.40
N ARG A 20 -28.67 17.45 52.89
CA ARG A 20 -28.06 16.34 52.14
C ARG A 20 -29.04 15.81 51.09
N PRO A 21 -28.57 15.41 49.90
CA PRO A 21 -29.42 14.75 48.93
C PRO A 21 -30.02 13.45 49.48
N VAL A 22 -31.29 13.20 49.19
CA VAL A 22 -31.99 11.95 49.50
C VAL A 22 -32.48 11.30 48.22
N LEU A 23 -32.71 9.99 48.25
CA LEU A 23 -33.31 9.26 47.13
C LEU A 23 -34.79 9.01 47.40
N SER A 24 -35.61 9.13 46.38
CA SER A 24 -37.01 8.69 46.47
C SER A 24 -37.10 7.15 46.51
N GLU A 25 -38.07 6.66 47.28
CA GLU A 25 -38.38 5.26 47.46
C GLU A 25 -39.10 4.65 46.25
N SER A 26 -39.40 3.34 46.32
CA SER A 26 -40.00 2.56 45.23
C SER A 26 -41.35 3.10 44.72
N ASP A 27 -42.08 3.79 45.60
CA ASP A 27 -43.38 4.44 45.36
C ASP A 27 -43.25 5.95 45.12
N GLY A 28 -42.02 6.48 45.06
CA GLY A 28 -41.70 7.87 44.77
C GLY A 28 -41.77 8.80 45.99
N PHE A 29 -42.04 8.29 47.20
CA PHE A 29 -41.98 9.08 48.42
C PHE A 29 -40.53 9.42 48.78
N TYR A 30 -40.34 10.56 49.43
CA TYR A 30 -39.05 10.99 49.95
C TYR A 30 -39.27 11.82 51.22
N MET A 31 -38.25 11.89 52.08
CA MET A 31 -38.27 12.72 53.27
C MET A 31 -36.90 13.39 53.44
N VAL A 32 -36.90 14.72 53.54
CA VAL A 32 -35.70 15.51 53.83
C VAL A 32 -35.87 16.07 55.24
N GLU A 33 -35.07 15.56 56.18
CA GLU A 33 -35.11 15.97 57.59
C GLU A 33 -34.14 17.12 57.87
N GLY A 34 -34.42 17.90 58.92
CA GLY A 34 -33.50 18.93 59.40
C GLY A 34 -33.36 20.14 58.49
N VAL A 35 -34.37 20.43 57.66
CA VAL A 35 -34.39 21.62 56.79
C VAL A 35 -34.65 22.86 57.65
N GLU A 36 -33.70 23.79 57.65
CA GLU A 36 -33.81 25.07 58.34
C GLU A 36 -34.92 25.94 57.73
N ALA A 37 -35.62 26.70 58.59
CA ALA A 37 -36.65 27.64 58.16
C ALA A 37 -36.10 28.73 57.22
N GLY A 38 -36.96 29.21 56.32
CA GLY A 38 -36.63 30.22 55.30
C GLY A 38 -37.02 29.79 53.89
N THR A 39 -36.70 30.63 52.90
CA THR A 39 -36.84 30.28 51.49
C THR A 39 -35.77 29.27 51.09
N ARG A 40 -36.21 28.14 50.53
CA ARG A 40 -35.37 27.01 50.14
C ARG A 40 -35.65 26.62 48.69
N THR A 41 -34.63 26.10 48.02
CA THR A 41 -34.72 25.59 46.65
C THR A 41 -34.69 24.07 46.68
N LEU A 42 -35.75 23.44 46.19
CA LEU A 42 -35.86 22.01 45.94
C LEU A 42 -35.48 21.71 44.50
N GLN A 43 -34.54 20.78 44.29
CA GLN A 43 -34.16 20.24 43.00
C GLN A 43 -34.42 18.73 42.98
N VAL A 44 -35.10 18.26 41.95
CA VAL A 44 -35.40 16.84 41.71
C VAL A 44 -34.82 16.42 40.37
N GLU A 45 -33.98 15.38 40.39
CA GLU A 45 -33.34 14.81 39.21
C GLU A 45 -33.59 13.31 39.16
N ALA A 46 -34.00 12.80 38.00
CA ALA A 46 -34.17 11.37 37.79
C ALA A 46 -33.74 10.99 36.38
N PHE A 47 -33.14 9.80 36.24
CA PHE A 47 -32.82 9.27 34.93
C PHE A 47 -34.11 9.03 34.12
N GLY A 48 -34.22 9.73 32.99
CA GLY A 48 -35.31 9.64 32.02
C GLY A 48 -36.23 10.86 32.08
N TYR A 49 -35.93 11.82 32.96
CA TYR A 49 -36.79 12.94 33.29
C TYR A 49 -36.05 14.27 33.17
N ARG A 50 -36.79 15.33 32.90
CA ARG A 50 -36.27 16.70 32.93
C ARG A 50 -36.05 17.14 34.38
N PRO A 51 -34.86 17.67 34.75
CA PRO A 51 -34.63 18.24 36.07
C PRO A 51 -35.68 19.30 36.41
N THR A 52 -36.20 19.27 37.63
CA THR A 52 -37.23 20.20 38.09
C THR A 52 -36.75 20.92 39.34
N THR A 53 -36.88 22.25 39.34
CA THR A 53 -36.53 23.11 40.47
C THR A 53 -37.78 23.85 40.96
N ARG A 54 -37.95 23.94 42.29
CA ARG A 54 -39.03 24.69 42.94
C ARG A 54 -38.51 25.46 44.14
N GLU A 55 -38.93 26.72 44.26
CA GLU A 55 -38.74 27.49 45.49
C GLU A 55 -39.85 27.16 46.49
N LEU A 56 -39.49 27.05 47.77
CA LEU A 56 -40.36 26.66 48.88
C LEU A 56 -40.11 27.59 50.07
N GLU A 57 -41.17 28.02 50.75
CA GLU A 57 -41.06 28.74 52.02
C GLU A 57 -41.24 27.76 53.18
N VAL A 58 -40.15 27.45 53.88
CA VAL A 58 -40.14 26.49 54.99
C VAL A 58 -40.35 27.25 56.30
N THR A 59 -41.56 27.18 56.85
CA THR A 59 -41.89 27.73 58.18
C THR A 59 -42.25 26.63 59.19
N ARG A 60 -42.53 25.42 58.69
CA ARG A 60 -42.88 24.18 59.40
C ARG A 60 -42.75 23.01 58.41
N ASP A 61 -43.10 21.80 58.84
CA ASP A 61 -43.14 20.63 57.95
C ASP A 61 -44.03 20.89 56.72
N VAL A 62 -43.48 20.61 55.55
CA VAL A 62 -44.11 20.80 54.24
C VAL A 62 -44.31 19.44 53.58
N MET A 63 -45.53 19.17 53.14
CA MET A 63 -45.84 18.06 52.22
C MET A 63 -46.06 18.65 50.83
N LEU A 64 -45.38 18.11 49.82
CA LEU A 64 -45.44 18.61 48.46
C LEU A 64 -45.34 17.46 47.45
N ASP A 65 -46.22 17.48 46.46
CA ASP A 65 -46.10 16.64 45.28
C ASP A 65 -45.28 17.34 44.19
N VAL A 66 -44.20 16.67 43.77
CA VAL A 66 -43.38 17.10 42.62
C VAL A 66 -43.64 16.18 41.45
N ALA A 67 -44.30 16.72 40.42
CA ALA A 67 -44.43 16.08 39.12
C ALA A 67 -43.21 16.45 38.25
N VAL A 68 -42.60 15.45 37.62
CA VAL A 68 -41.51 15.63 36.66
C VAL A 68 -41.88 15.00 35.31
N ASP A 69 -41.50 15.66 34.23
CA ASP A 69 -41.84 15.21 32.87
C ASP A 69 -40.74 14.32 32.31
N ALA A 70 -41.13 13.21 31.68
CA ALA A 70 -40.21 12.34 30.97
C ALA A 70 -39.53 13.13 29.84
N ALA A 71 -38.22 13.01 29.74
CA ALA A 71 -37.42 13.61 28.69
C ALA A 71 -36.54 12.52 28.08
N ALA A 72 -36.76 12.24 26.79
CA ALA A 72 -35.86 11.38 26.03
C ALA A 72 -34.51 12.08 25.90
N PHE A 73 -33.46 11.51 26.48
CA PHE A 73 -32.09 11.91 26.14
C PHE A 73 -31.58 11.01 25.02
N VAL A 74 -31.10 11.65 23.97
CA VAL A 74 -30.44 10.99 22.85
C VAL A 74 -29.06 10.58 23.34
N LEU A 75 -28.79 9.28 23.39
CA LEU A 75 -27.43 8.78 23.58
C LEU A 75 -26.67 9.00 22.27
N ASP A 76 -25.44 9.49 22.37
CA ASP A 76 -24.54 9.51 21.22
C ASP A 76 -24.28 8.08 20.75
N PRO A 77 -24.39 7.79 19.44
CA PRO A 77 -24.08 6.46 18.94
C PRO A 77 -22.59 6.16 19.16
N LEU A 78 -22.30 5.00 19.77
CA LEU A 78 -20.94 4.48 19.86
C LEU A 78 -20.47 4.05 18.46
N ILE A 79 -19.65 4.89 17.81
CA ILE A 79 -19.06 4.56 16.51
C ILE A 79 -17.80 3.71 16.74
N VAL A 80 -17.91 2.40 16.56
CA VAL A 80 -16.75 1.51 16.44
C VAL A 80 -16.29 1.54 14.98
N ALA A 81 -15.36 2.45 14.67
CA ALA A 81 -14.73 2.48 13.35
C ALA A 81 -13.50 1.55 13.37
N PRO A 82 -13.32 0.67 12.36
CA PRO A 82 -12.10 -0.11 12.24
C PRO A 82 -10.91 0.84 12.10
N ARG A 83 -9.76 0.45 12.65
CA ARG A 83 -8.54 1.25 12.60
C ARG A 83 -7.83 1.02 11.26
N ALA A 84 -7.49 2.10 10.56
CA ALA A 84 -6.64 2.02 9.40
C ALA A 84 -5.20 1.64 9.82
N VAL A 85 -4.59 0.70 9.09
CA VAL A 85 -3.24 0.21 9.36
C VAL A 85 -2.45 0.05 8.05
N ASP A 86 -1.15 0.34 8.11
CA ASP A 86 -0.25 0.13 6.98
C ASP A 86 0.13 -1.35 6.88
N VAL A 87 -0.04 -1.90 5.69
CA VAL A 87 0.37 -3.25 5.32
C VAL A 87 1.63 -3.14 4.48
N THR A 88 2.73 -3.65 5.02
CA THR A 88 4.01 -3.72 4.30
C THR A 88 4.20 -5.11 3.69
N GLY A 89 4.58 -5.16 2.42
CA GLY A 89 4.79 -6.40 1.69
C GLY A 89 6.08 -6.41 0.88
N ARG A 90 6.55 -7.60 0.51
CA ARG A 90 7.66 -7.83 -0.41
C ARG A 90 7.30 -8.87 -1.45
N VAL A 91 7.71 -8.67 -2.70
CA VAL A 91 7.52 -9.64 -3.77
C VAL A 91 8.87 -10.16 -4.25
N ARG A 92 9.01 -11.48 -4.39
CA ARG A 92 10.25 -12.16 -4.81
C ARG A 92 10.01 -13.22 -5.87
N ASP A 93 11.04 -13.45 -6.68
CA ASP A 93 11.17 -14.64 -7.53
C ASP A 93 11.85 -15.74 -6.69
N PRO A 94 11.16 -16.84 -6.36
CA PRO A 94 11.71 -17.90 -5.53
C PRO A 94 12.76 -18.76 -6.25
N ILE A 95 12.77 -18.78 -7.58
CA ILE A 95 13.71 -19.58 -8.38
C ILE A 95 15.04 -18.85 -8.51
N ARG A 96 14.97 -17.55 -8.78
CA ARG A 96 16.14 -16.69 -8.98
C ARG A 96 16.62 -16.03 -7.68
N ASP A 97 15.91 -16.25 -6.57
CA ASP A 97 16.12 -15.66 -5.24
C ASP A 97 16.25 -14.12 -5.29
N ALA A 98 15.47 -13.47 -6.15
CA ALA A 98 15.61 -12.05 -6.44
C ALA A 98 14.37 -11.25 -6.01
N PRO A 99 14.52 -10.02 -5.51
CA PRO A 99 13.39 -9.11 -5.33
C PRO A 99 12.80 -8.70 -6.68
N LEU A 100 11.48 -8.55 -6.76
CA LEU A 100 10.80 -8.12 -7.98
C LEU A 100 10.37 -6.67 -7.90
N LYS A 101 10.92 -5.83 -8.77
CA LYS A 101 10.56 -4.40 -8.93
C LYS A 101 9.41 -4.23 -9.90
N SER A 102 8.66 -3.14 -9.73
CA SER A 102 7.57 -2.73 -10.61
C SER A 102 6.47 -3.78 -10.76
N VAL A 103 6.30 -4.63 -9.74
CA VAL A 103 5.15 -5.53 -9.63
C VAL A 103 3.94 -4.67 -9.30
N ASP A 104 2.91 -4.74 -10.11
CA ASP A 104 1.65 -4.04 -9.88
C ASP A 104 0.87 -4.76 -8.77
N ILE A 105 0.53 -4.01 -7.73
CA ILE A 105 -0.29 -4.45 -6.60
C ILE A 105 -1.61 -3.70 -6.69
N ARG A 106 -2.71 -4.42 -6.76
CA ARG A 106 -4.06 -3.87 -6.72
C ARG A 106 -4.80 -4.47 -5.54
N THR A 107 -5.64 -3.68 -4.90
CA THR A 107 -6.39 -4.10 -3.71
C THR A 107 -7.90 -4.00 -3.94
N SER A 108 -8.68 -4.76 -3.18
CA SER A 108 -10.15 -4.63 -3.21
C SER A 108 -10.67 -3.27 -2.72
N SER A 109 -9.86 -2.49 -1.99
CA SER A 109 -10.18 -1.11 -1.61
C SER A 109 -9.93 -0.08 -2.73
N GLY A 110 -9.46 -0.54 -3.90
CA GLY A 110 -9.17 0.31 -5.06
C GLY A 110 -7.77 0.94 -5.03
N GLN A 111 -6.98 0.72 -3.98
CA GLN A 111 -5.58 1.18 -3.96
C GLN A 111 -4.75 0.42 -4.99
N THR A 112 -3.82 1.14 -5.62
CA THR A 112 -2.83 0.57 -6.54
C THR A 112 -1.44 1.08 -6.15
N THR A 113 -0.44 0.20 -6.22
CA THR A 113 0.96 0.57 -5.98
C THR A 113 1.89 -0.34 -6.79
N ARG A 114 3.17 0.01 -6.85
CA ARG A 114 4.21 -0.81 -7.46
C ARG A 114 5.32 -1.11 -6.48
N THR A 115 5.89 -2.31 -6.56
CA THR A 115 7.06 -2.64 -5.76
C THR A 115 8.28 -1.82 -6.17
N ASN A 116 9.10 -1.43 -5.19
CA ASN A 116 10.36 -0.74 -5.44
C ASN A 116 11.49 -1.72 -5.84
N ALA A 117 12.73 -1.21 -5.98
CA ALA A 117 13.89 -2.01 -6.38
C ALA A 117 14.20 -3.20 -5.46
N ARG A 118 13.80 -3.13 -4.18
CA ARG A 118 13.95 -4.19 -3.17
C ARG A 118 12.71 -5.08 -3.07
N GLY A 119 11.78 -4.95 -4.01
CA GLY A 119 10.52 -5.68 -4.06
C GLY A 119 9.49 -5.26 -3.01
N ARG A 120 9.72 -4.16 -2.29
CA ARG A 120 8.84 -3.71 -1.20
C ARG A 120 7.69 -2.86 -1.73
N PHE A 121 6.51 -3.03 -1.16
CA PHE A 121 5.33 -2.19 -1.37
C PHE A 121 4.63 -1.91 -0.04
N ASP A 122 3.77 -0.89 -0.03
CA ASP A 122 2.89 -0.54 1.09
C ASP A 122 1.49 -0.28 0.57
N VAL A 123 0.48 -0.79 1.27
CA VAL A 123 -0.95 -0.50 1.05
C VAL A 123 -1.63 -0.26 2.40
N THR A 124 -2.79 0.37 2.40
CA THR A 124 -3.56 0.63 3.62
C THR A 124 -4.68 -0.39 3.73
N GLY A 125 -4.75 -1.05 4.87
CA GLY A 125 -5.83 -1.95 5.22
C GLY A 125 -6.59 -1.46 6.44
N TRP A 126 -7.57 -2.24 6.85
CA TRP A 126 -8.29 -2.01 8.09
C TRP A 126 -8.07 -3.21 9.01
N GLU A 127 -7.76 -2.92 10.27
CA GLU A 127 -7.46 -3.94 11.27
C GLU A 127 -8.61 -4.94 11.40
N GLY A 128 -8.29 -6.23 11.29
CA GLY A 128 -9.27 -7.32 11.39
C GLY A 128 -10.19 -7.50 10.18
N MET A 129 -10.03 -6.71 9.10
CA MET A 129 -10.83 -6.87 7.87
C MET A 129 -9.99 -7.42 6.72
N GLY A 130 -10.46 -8.49 6.09
CA GLY A 130 -9.80 -9.10 4.94
C GLY A 130 -9.60 -8.12 3.77
N LEU A 131 -8.35 -7.97 3.33
CA LEU A 131 -7.95 -7.18 2.16
C LEU A 131 -7.51 -8.14 1.05
N PHE A 132 -8.23 -8.13 -0.07
CA PHE A 132 -7.85 -8.90 -1.26
C PHE A 132 -6.76 -8.15 -2.03
N LEU A 133 -5.71 -8.86 -2.41
CA LEU A 133 -4.57 -8.39 -3.20
C LEU A 133 -4.50 -9.16 -4.51
N GLU A 134 -4.40 -8.43 -5.60
CA GLU A 134 -4.08 -8.90 -6.94
C GLU A 134 -2.66 -8.44 -7.27
N ILE A 135 -1.75 -9.38 -7.44
CA ILE A 135 -0.31 -9.13 -7.61
C ILE A 135 0.10 -9.60 -9.02
N ARG A 136 0.48 -8.65 -9.87
CA ARG A 136 0.79 -8.90 -11.29
C ARG A 136 2.17 -8.38 -11.67
N ALA A 137 2.89 -9.16 -12.45
CA ALA A 137 4.12 -8.73 -13.09
C ALA A 137 4.24 -9.39 -14.46
N PHE A 138 4.70 -8.65 -15.47
CA PHE A 138 5.05 -9.22 -16.78
C PHE A 138 6.01 -10.41 -16.60
N GLY A 139 5.85 -11.49 -17.36
CA GLY A 139 6.70 -12.68 -17.27
C GLY A 139 6.51 -13.56 -16.03
N TYR A 140 5.53 -13.26 -15.18
CA TYR A 140 5.22 -14.04 -13.99
C TYR A 140 3.73 -14.40 -13.95
N MET A 141 3.40 -15.56 -13.40
CA MET A 141 2.01 -15.91 -13.11
C MET A 141 1.42 -14.93 -12.08
N PRO A 142 0.18 -14.44 -12.27
CA PRO A 142 -0.48 -13.58 -11.29
C PRO A 142 -0.72 -14.34 -9.98
N LEU A 143 -0.73 -13.61 -8.87
CA LEU A 143 -1.06 -14.13 -7.56
C LEU A 143 -2.18 -13.30 -6.94
N ASP A 144 -3.30 -13.97 -6.69
CA ASP A 144 -4.45 -13.42 -5.98
C ASP A 144 -4.49 -14.01 -4.57
N THR A 145 -4.61 -13.17 -3.55
CA THR A 145 -4.60 -13.60 -2.15
C THR A 145 -5.39 -12.67 -1.26
N VAL A 146 -5.87 -13.17 -0.13
CA VAL A 146 -6.48 -12.36 0.94
C VAL A 146 -5.52 -12.28 2.11
N ILE A 147 -5.50 -11.12 2.76
CA ILE A 147 -4.75 -10.91 3.98
C ILE A 147 -5.58 -10.20 5.04
N GLU A 148 -5.27 -10.44 6.32
CA GLU A 148 -5.85 -9.69 7.43
C GLU A 148 -4.80 -8.70 7.95
N PRO A 149 -5.04 -7.38 7.82
CA PRO A 149 -4.18 -6.34 8.40
C PRO A 149 -4.28 -6.34 9.93
N GLY A 150 -3.15 -6.14 10.64
CA GLY A 150 -3.14 -5.97 12.11
C GLY A 150 -1.96 -6.63 12.84
N ASP A 151 -1.28 -7.62 12.22
CA ASP A 151 -0.15 -8.31 12.87
C ASP A 151 1.18 -7.53 12.85
N GLY A 152 1.24 -6.42 12.10
CA GLY A 152 2.43 -5.58 11.92
C GLY A 152 3.61 -6.28 11.22
N ARG A 153 3.44 -7.53 10.75
CA ARG A 153 4.52 -8.33 10.19
C ARG A 153 4.59 -8.13 8.67
N PRO A 154 5.78 -7.82 8.12
CA PRO A 154 5.95 -7.77 6.67
C PRO A 154 5.65 -9.14 6.04
N ARG A 155 4.81 -9.13 4.99
CA ARG A 155 4.49 -10.36 4.23
C ARG A 155 5.39 -10.49 3.01
N VAL A 156 5.75 -11.73 2.67
CA VAL A 156 6.53 -12.03 1.46
C VAL A 156 5.67 -12.86 0.51
N TYR A 157 5.56 -12.39 -0.72
CA TYR A 157 4.83 -13.04 -1.81
C TYR A 157 5.81 -13.54 -2.86
N PHE A 158 5.58 -14.76 -3.34
CA PHE A 158 6.43 -15.40 -4.33
C PHE A 158 5.69 -15.50 -5.65
N LEU A 159 6.21 -14.82 -6.68
CA LEU A 159 5.71 -14.97 -8.03
C LEU A 159 6.59 -15.95 -8.78
N ARG A 160 5.96 -16.96 -9.40
CA ARG A 160 6.65 -17.93 -10.25
C ARG A 160 6.65 -17.44 -11.69
N PRO A 161 7.77 -17.57 -12.42
CA PRO A 161 7.83 -17.25 -13.84
C PRO A 161 6.72 -17.97 -14.61
N ASP A 162 6.15 -17.29 -15.61
CA ASP A 162 5.17 -17.89 -16.51
C ASP A 162 5.91 -18.65 -17.62
N PRO A 163 5.79 -20.00 -17.70
CA PRO A 163 6.52 -20.79 -18.68
C PRO A 163 6.24 -20.38 -20.13
N LEU A 164 5.00 -20.00 -20.45
CA LEU A 164 4.64 -19.62 -21.81
C LEU A 164 5.26 -18.28 -22.18
N VAL A 165 5.24 -17.31 -21.27
CA VAL A 165 5.86 -16.00 -21.51
C VAL A 165 7.38 -16.14 -21.61
N GLU A 166 8.00 -17.00 -20.79
CA GLU A 166 9.44 -17.29 -20.90
C GLU A 166 9.78 -17.90 -22.27
N GLU A 167 8.98 -18.86 -22.78
CA GLU A 167 9.16 -19.39 -24.15
C GLU A 167 9.02 -18.31 -25.23
N MET A 168 8.05 -17.39 -25.08
CA MET A 168 7.86 -16.27 -26.00
C MET A 168 9.04 -15.28 -25.97
N ILE A 169 9.54 -14.95 -24.78
CA ILE A 169 10.74 -14.10 -24.61
C ILE A 169 11.94 -14.79 -25.28
N ASP A 170 12.11 -16.09 -25.10
CA ASP A 170 13.19 -16.85 -25.72
C ASP A 170 13.11 -16.83 -27.26
N VAL A 171 11.92 -16.86 -27.84
CA VAL A 171 11.73 -16.70 -29.29
C VAL A 171 12.22 -15.33 -29.76
N GLU A 172 11.82 -14.26 -29.07
CA GLU A 172 12.24 -12.90 -29.45
C GLU A 172 13.74 -12.68 -29.23
N ILE A 173 14.30 -13.22 -28.14
CA ILE A 173 15.75 -13.23 -27.92
C ILE A 173 16.47 -13.94 -29.05
N ARG A 174 15.98 -15.10 -29.51
CA ARG A 174 16.58 -15.81 -30.66
C ARG A 174 16.53 -14.97 -31.94
N ARG A 175 15.40 -14.31 -32.23
CA ARG A 175 15.28 -13.40 -33.38
C ARG A 175 16.28 -12.24 -33.31
N ILE A 176 16.43 -11.64 -32.13
CA ILE A 176 17.43 -10.60 -31.86
C ILE A 176 18.85 -11.13 -32.09
N GLU A 177 19.14 -12.31 -31.57
CA GLU A 177 20.42 -12.99 -31.64
C GLU A 177 20.83 -13.38 -33.07
N ASP A 178 19.91 -13.95 -33.84
CA ASP A 178 20.11 -14.36 -35.24
C ASP A 178 20.39 -13.12 -36.11
N ARG A 179 19.68 -12.02 -35.82
CA ARG A 179 19.92 -10.72 -36.44
C ARG A 179 21.30 -10.15 -36.11
N ALA A 180 21.98 -10.58 -35.06
CA ALA A 180 23.36 -10.13 -34.85
C ALA A 180 24.38 -10.78 -35.83
N GLY A 181 23.96 -11.72 -36.68
CA GLY A 181 24.79 -12.29 -37.75
C GLY A 181 26.07 -12.97 -37.26
N GLY A 182 26.13 -13.36 -35.98
CA GLY A 182 27.32 -13.96 -35.36
C GLY A 182 28.43 -12.98 -34.93
N GLN A 183 28.23 -11.67 -35.01
CA GLN A 183 29.24 -10.65 -34.67
C GLN A 183 29.47 -10.46 -33.16
N ARG A 184 29.25 -11.50 -32.35
CA ARG A 184 29.34 -11.43 -30.89
C ARG A 184 30.79 -11.26 -30.44
N ALA A 185 30.97 -10.45 -29.39
CA ALA A 185 32.26 -10.30 -28.75
C ALA A 185 32.62 -11.57 -27.95
N ILE A 186 33.58 -12.35 -28.43
CA ILE A 186 34.06 -13.56 -27.71
C ILE A 186 34.57 -13.19 -26.30
N THR A 187 35.14 -11.99 -26.16
CA THR A 187 35.75 -11.49 -24.93
C THR A 187 34.76 -10.85 -23.96
N MET A 188 33.52 -10.57 -24.38
CA MET A 188 32.48 -9.96 -23.56
C MET A 188 31.19 -10.77 -23.70
N ARG A 189 30.96 -11.66 -22.73
CA ARG A 189 29.80 -12.56 -22.74
C ARG A 189 28.50 -11.74 -22.60
N PRO A 190 27.45 -12.05 -23.38
CA PRO A 190 26.11 -11.49 -23.15
C PRO A 190 25.60 -11.81 -21.74
N LEU A 191 24.68 -10.97 -21.24
CA LEU A 191 23.99 -11.21 -19.97
C LEU A 191 22.51 -11.39 -20.23
N ASP A 192 21.98 -12.50 -19.74
CA ASP A 192 20.55 -12.78 -19.67
C ASP A 192 19.95 -12.29 -18.34
N ARG A 193 18.62 -12.28 -18.29
CA ARG A 193 17.84 -11.95 -17.10
C ARG A 193 18.26 -12.73 -15.86
N THR A 194 18.55 -14.01 -15.99
CA THR A 194 18.90 -14.86 -14.84
C THR A 194 20.18 -14.39 -14.19
N LEU A 195 21.21 -14.08 -14.98
CA LEU A 195 22.47 -13.51 -14.49
C LEU A 195 22.30 -12.10 -13.94
N LEU A 196 21.51 -11.26 -14.62
CA LEU A 196 21.23 -9.89 -14.20
C LEU A 196 20.58 -9.86 -12.82
N LEU A 197 19.54 -10.66 -12.59
CA LEU A 197 18.86 -10.72 -11.30
C LEU A 197 19.72 -11.34 -10.20
N ARG A 198 20.39 -12.46 -10.49
CA ARG A 198 21.13 -13.22 -9.47
C ARG A 198 22.35 -12.48 -8.95
N ARG A 199 23.05 -11.73 -9.80
CA ARG A 199 24.34 -11.11 -9.46
C ARG A 199 24.29 -9.58 -9.40
N TRP A 200 23.38 -8.95 -10.13
CA TRP A 200 23.40 -7.52 -10.36
C TRP A 200 22.11 -6.80 -9.94
N SER A 201 21.17 -7.47 -9.27
CA SER A 201 19.99 -6.80 -8.71
C SER A 201 20.41 -5.65 -7.79
N GLY A 202 19.75 -4.50 -7.95
CA GLY A 202 20.06 -3.27 -7.23
C GLY A 202 21.22 -2.46 -7.80
N HIS A 203 22.01 -2.99 -8.73
CA HIS A 203 23.06 -2.25 -9.43
C HIS A 203 22.54 -1.58 -10.70
N THR A 204 23.17 -0.47 -11.06
CA THR A 204 22.94 0.18 -12.36
C THR A 204 23.68 -0.58 -13.45
N VAL A 205 23.29 -0.38 -14.72
CA VAL A 205 24.00 -1.00 -15.84
C VAL A 205 25.44 -0.49 -15.92
N GLU A 206 25.68 0.78 -15.63
CA GLU A 206 27.03 1.35 -15.55
C GLU A 206 27.89 0.64 -14.50
N GLU A 207 27.38 0.48 -13.27
CA GLU A 207 28.08 -0.23 -12.20
C GLU A 207 28.40 -1.68 -12.61
N LEU A 208 27.41 -2.37 -13.19
CA LEU A 208 27.57 -3.71 -13.74
C LEU A 208 28.68 -3.75 -14.79
N LEU A 209 28.69 -2.83 -15.76
CA LEU A 209 29.68 -2.81 -16.84
C LEU A 209 31.09 -2.63 -16.28
N ARG A 210 31.23 -1.67 -15.35
CA ARG A 210 32.49 -1.36 -14.67
C ARG A 210 33.00 -2.55 -13.87
N LEU A 211 32.14 -3.21 -13.10
CA LEU A 211 32.53 -4.29 -12.18
C LEU A 211 32.72 -5.64 -12.89
N GLN A 212 31.92 -5.97 -13.91
CA GLN A 212 31.98 -7.25 -14.61
C GLN A 212 33.05 -7.26 -15.72
N TYR A 213 33.14 -6.18 -16.50
CA TYR A 213 33.99 -6.15 -17.71
C TYR A 213 35.25 -5.29 -17.54
N GLY A 214 35.25 -4.36 -16.58
CA GLY A 214 36.40 -3.52 -16.27
C GLY A 214 36.89 -2.73 -17.49
N ARG A 215 38.19 -2.80 -17.78
CA ARG A 215 38.79 -2.12 -18.94
C ARG A 215 38.17 -2.49 -20.28
N ARG A 216 37.55 -3.67 -20.42
CA ARG A 216 36.86 -4.06 -21.66
C ARG A 216 35.65 -3.18 -21.95
N ALA A 217 34.95 -2.68 -20.92
CA ALA A 217 33.82 -1.78 -21.10
C ALA A 217 34.22 -0.45 -21.78
N GLN A 218 35.49 -0.03 -21.68
CA GLN A 218 36.01 1.18 -22.34
C GLN A 218 36.10 1.04 -23.87
N ARG A 219 35.94 -0.17 -24.40
CA ARG A 219 35.89 -0.43 -25.85
C ARG A 219 34.55 -0.05 -26.45
N ILE A 220 33.50 0.04 -25.64
CA ILE A 220 32.16 0.40 -26.09
C ILE A 220 32.22 1.83 -26.67
N ARG A 221 31.87 1.94 -27.96
CA ARG A 221 31.76 3.20 -28.70
C ARG A 221 30.32 3.52 -29.08
N CYS A 222 29.49 2.50 -29.19
CA CYS A 222 28.11 2.59 -29.60
C CYS A 222 27.20 1.94 -28.56
N THR A 223 26.19 2.65 -28.09
CA THR A 223 25.16 2.13 -27.18
C THR A 223 23.80 2.22 -27.85
N VAL A 224 23.13 1.08 -27.93
CA VAL A 224 21.76 0.94 -28.43
C VAL A 224 20.89 0.40 -27.31
N ILE A 225 19.78 1.06 -27.02
CA ILE A 225 18.80 0.61 -26.03
C ILE A 225 17.45 0.53 -26.73
N ASP A 226 16.78 -0.62 -26.65
CA ASP A 226 15.44 -0.83 -27.20
C ASP A 226 15.30 -0.42 -28.68
N GLU A 227 16.29 -0.80 -29.49
CA GLU A 227 16.42 -0.46 -30.92
C GLU A 227 16.76 1.01 -31.23
N GLU A 228 17.09 1.83 -30.25
CA GLU A 228 17.45 3.23 -30.45
C GLU A 228 18.92 3.48 -30.12
N SER A 229 19.66 4.05 -31.08
CA SER A 229 21.05 4.46 -30.89
C SER A 229 21.11 5.73 -30.05
N LEU A 230 21.97 5.74 -29.04
CA LEU A 230 22.13 6.86 -28.13
C LEU A 230 23.46 7.58 -28.40
N THR A 231 23.44 8.91 -28.26
CA THR A 231 24.68 9.69 -28.17
C THR A 231 25.43 9.33 -26.88
N ALA A 232 26.75 9.56 -26.84
CA ALA A 232 27.56 9.19 -25.68
C ALA A 232 27.06 9.80 -24.36
N ALA A 233 26.67 11.09 -24.36
CA ALA A 233 26.18 11.77 -23.17
C ALA A 233 24.83 11.22 -22.69
N VAL A 234 23.93 10.90 -23.62
CA VAL A 234 22.62 10.29 -23.27
C VAL A 234 22.83 8.87 -22.77
N ALA A 235 23.72 8.09 -23.41
CA ALA A 235 24.05 6.74 -22.98
C ALA A 235 24.58 6.72 -21.54
N GLU A 236 25.52 7.61 -21.17
CA GLU A 236 26.04 7.70 -19.80
C GLU A 236 24.93 7.95 -18.77
N GLY A 237 24.04 8.91 -19.03
CA GLY A 237 22.89 9.21 -18.17
C GLY A 237 21.90 8.05 -18.03
N VAL A 238 21.63 7.34 -19.13
CA VAL A 238 20.72 6.20 -19.11
C VAL A 238 21.35 4.98 -18.41
N LEU A 239 22.62 4.67 -18.68
CA LEU A 239 23.31 3.52 -18.08
C LEU A 239 23.52 3.69 -16.56
N SER A 240 23.75 4.92 -16.11
CA SER A 240 23.92 5.26 -14.68
C SER A 240 22.60 5.23 -13.89
N THR A 241 21.44 5.23 -14.56
CA THR A 241 20.11 5.22 -13.90
C THR A 241 19.31 3.95 -14.14
N THR A 242 19.58 3.23 -15.23
CA THR A 242 18.93 1.95 -15.55
C THR A 242 19.45 0.88 -14.60
N LEU A 243 18.54 0.23 -13.85
CA LEU A 243 18.92 -0.88 -12.98
C LEU A 243 18.99 -2.18 -13.79
N ALA A 244 19.94 -3.06 -13.45
CA ALA A 244 20.12 -4.33 -14.14
C ALA A 244 18.86 -5.22 -14.11
N GLN A 245 18.01 -5.07 -13.09
CA GLN A 245 16.74 -5.80 -12.97
C GLN A 245 15.61 -5.31 -13.90
N ASP A 246 15.76 -4.12 -14.48
CA ASP A 246 14.86 -3.59 -15.52
C ASP A 246 15.29 -4.05 -16.93
N VAL A 247 16.42 -4.75 -17.04
CA VAL A 247 16.98 -5.25 -18.29
C VAL A 247 16.62 -6.72 -18.46
N GLU A 248 16.20 -7.08 -19.68
CA GLU A 248 15.96 -8.46 -20.08
C GLU A 248 17.22 -9.09 -20.68
N ARG A 249 17.98 -8.32 -21.46
CA ARG A 249 19.16 -8.80 -22.17
C ARG A 249 20.19 -7.71 -22.43
N ILE A 250 21.47 -8.06 -22.30
CA ILE A 250 22.62 -7.27 -22.74
C ILE A 250 23.45 -8.07 -23.73
N GLU A 251 23.78 -7.47 -24.88
CA GLU A 251 24.67 -8.03 -25.89
C GLU A 251 25.86 -7.12 -26.17
N PHE A 252 26.97 -7.76 -26.57
CA PHE A 252 28.17 -7.10 -27.03
C PHE A 252 28.48 -7.57 -28.45
N LEU A 253 28.49 -6.63 -29.39
CA LEU A 253 28.74 -6.88 -30.80
C LEU A 253 30.03 -6.20 -31.24
N PHE A 254 30.59 -6.65 -32.36
CA PHE A 254 31.79 -6.06 -32.99
C PHE A 254 32.99 -6.00 -32.03
N ASP A 255 33.38 -7.15 -31.48
CA ASP A 255 34.42 -7.29 -30.43
C ASP A 255 34.23 -6.37 -29.19
N GLY A 256 32.97 -6.03 -28.90
CA GLY A 256 32.58 -5.29 -27.72
C GLY A 256 32.56 -3.78 -27.92
N ALA A 257 32.74 -3.31 -29.15
CA ALA A 257 32.63 -1.89 -29.46
C ALA A 257 31.16 -1.41 -29.59
N MET A 258 30.18 -2.31 -29.70
CA MET A 258 28.76 -1.99 -29.57
C MET A 258 28.12 -2.71 -28.37
N LEU A 259 27.44 -1.94 -27.53
CA LEU A 259 26.59 -2.40 -26.44
C LEU A 259 25.13 -2.30 -26.89
N ARG A 260 24.40 -3.41 -26.77
CA ARG A 260 22.96 -3.45 -27.05
C ARG A 260 22.21 -3.92 -25.81
N ILE A 261 21.18 -3.18 -25.42
CA ILE A 261 20.38 -3.46 -24.23
C ILE A 261 18.90 -3.56 -24.64
N TYR A 262 18.24 -4.57 -24.11
CA TYR A 262 16.80 -4.74 -24.22
C TYR A 262 16.18 -4.66 -22.84
N THR A 263 15.35 -3.66 -22.62
CA THR A 263 14.63 -3.48 -21.36
C THR A 263 13.44 -4.42 -21.28
N ARG A 264 12.99 -4.66 -20.06
CA ARG A 264 11.81 -5.45 -19.77
C ARG A 264 10.54 -4.79 -20.30
N ASP A 265 10.47 -3.46 -20.26
CA ASP A 265 9.33 -2.72 -20.80
C ASP A 265 9.25 -2.83 -22.32
N PHE A 266 10.38 -2.81 -23.01
CA PHE A 266 10.43 -3.06 -24.45
C PHE A 266 9.99 -4.47 -24.80
N MET A 267 10.48 -5.49 -24.10
CA MET A 267 10.06 -6.88 -24.30
C MET A 267 8.57 -7.08 -24.04
N ARG A 268 8.03 -6.47 -22.98
CA ARG A 268 6.58 -6.46 -22.71
C ARG A 268 5.80 -5.86 -23.88
N THR A 269 6.29 -4.75 -24.43
CA THR A 269 5.63 -4.06 -25.54
C THR A 269 5.70 -4.90 -26.81
N MET A 270 6.87 -5.48 -27.14
CA MET A 270 7.05 -6.34 -28.30
C MET A 270 6.07 -7.53 -28.30
N LEU A 271 5.90 -8.20 -27.15
CA LEU A 271 4.96 -9.31 -27.01
C LEU A 271 3.48 -8.86 -26.98
N GLY A 272 3.19 -7.65 -26.47
CA GLY A 272 1.83 -7.17 -26.25
C GLY A 272 1.18 -6.45 -27.43
N SER A 273 1.94 -5.76 -28.27
CA SER A 273 1.42 -4.91 -29.35
C SER A 273 1.87 -5.32 -30.76
N GLY A 274 2.63 -6.41 -30.91
CA GLY A 274 3.07 -6.89 -32.22
C GLY A 274 3.99 -5.90 -32.95
N ILE A 275 4.73 -5.07 -32.21
CA ILE A 275 5.77 -4.20 -32.80
C ILE A 275 6.74 -5.10 -33.56
N GLU A 276 6.78 -4.97 -34.88
CA GLU A 276 7.82 -5.58 -35.68
C GLU A 276 9.16 -4.96 -35.29
N LEU A 277 10.14 -5.81 -34.99
CA LEU A 277 11.52 -5.38 -34.83
C LEU A 277 11.87 -4.48 -36.01
N ARG A 278 12.32 -3.24 -35.75
CA ARG A 278 12.78 -2.35 -36.82
C ARG A 278 13.82 -3.13 -37.64
N PRO A 279 13.84 -2.94 -38.99
CA PRO A 279 14.87 -3.52 -39.83
C PRO A 279 16.22 -3.24 -39.17
N PRO A 280 17.05 -4.27 -38.95
CA PRO A 280 18.35 -4.07 -38.33
C PRO A 280 19.07 -2.95 -39.05
N THR A 281 19.44 -1.92 -38.31
CA THR A 281 20.30 -0.86 -38.82
C THR A 281 21.69 -1.46 -39.00
N TYR A 282 21.93 -2.13 -40.13
CA TYR A 282 23.27 -2.42 -40.62
C TYR A 282 23.67 -1.25 -41.50
N VAL A 283 24.40 -0.31 -40.92
CA VAL A 283 25.09 0.71 -41.72
C VAL A 283 26.30 0.03 -42.31
N ASP A 284 26.20 -0.30 -43.60
CA ASP A 284 27.24 -0.79 -44.53
C ASP A 284 28.34 -1.72 -43.98
N VAL A 285 28.46 -2.91 -44.58
CA VAL A 285 29.30 -4.05 -44.15
C VAL A 285 30.82 -3.77 -44.21
N VAL A 286 31.23 -2.52 -44.45
CA VAL A 286 32.61 -2.16 -44.78
C VAL A 286 33.41 -1.65 -43.58
N ASP A 287 32.82 -1.09 -42.51
CA ASP A 287 33.60 -0.68 -41.31
C ASP A 287 32.78 -0.50 -40.00
N PRO A 288 32.89 -1.39 -38.98
CA PRO A 288 32.15 -1.28 -37.70
C PRO A 288 32.91 -0.62 -36.51
N PRO A 289 32.20 -0.14 -35.44
CA PRO A 289 30.75 0.01 -35.30
C PRO A 289 30.27 1.47 -35.18
N PHE A 290 29.21 1.84 -35.90
CA PHE A 290 28.60 3.17 -35.81
C PHE A 290 27.42 3.22 -34.83
N CYS A 291 27.50 4.14 -33.86
CA CYS A 291 26.36 4.93 -33.40
C CYS A 291 26.64 6.34 -33.92
N SER A 292 25.78 6.89 -34.79
CA SER A 292 25.81 8.31 -35.15
C SER A 292 25.03 9.13 -34.12
#